data_AF-A0M0L1-F1
#
_entry.id   AF-A0M0L1-F1
#
_cell.length_a   1.000
_cell.length_b   1.000
_cell.length_c   1.000
_cell.angle_alpha   90.00
_cell.angle_beta   90.00
_cell.angle_gamma   90.00
#
_symmetry.space_group_name_H-M   'P 1'
#
loop_
_entity.id
_entity.type
_entity.pdbx_description
1 polymer ?
#
loop_
_entity_poly.entity_id
_entity_poly.type
_entity_poly.pdbx_seq_one_letter_code
_entity_poly.pdbx_strand_id
1 'polypeptide(L)'
;MGIWGWIKEFWQSQEQNSGSRLKDKTYSSENRFDSPELAREKFVRSKQKLFDVNRWSALPEISAEFQIYNAEGEKMKELEIHDYIKIELPIPSPENWVYVTDIKNEETSAEFTVSPSKSPVGVIHLNKEIEHFFIDEATSTFRVTLEENSIKGFEIGKNQGVNNKGVSAGKRKLINTLIAEGT
;
A
#
# COMPACT_ATOMS: atom_id res chain seq x y z
N MET A 1 28.69 1.91 34.70
CA MET A 1 28.40 2.22 33.28
C MET A 1 27.17 3.09 33.24
N GLY A 2 27.31 4.35 32.85
CA GLY A 2 26.21 5.33 32.89
C GLY A 2 25.33 5.24 31.66
N ILE A 3 24.09 5.72 31.80
CA ILE A 3 23.08 5.89 30.74
C ILE A 3 23.64 6.48 29.43
N TRP A 4 24.70 7.29 29.52
CA TRP A 4 25.39 7.89 28.38
C TRP A 4 26.12 6.89 27.47
N GLY A 5 26.60 5.76 28.01
CA GLY A 5 27.21 4.69 27.21
C GLY A 5 26.17 3.93 26.39
N TRP A 6 25.04 3.62 27.01
CA TRP A 6 23.89 2.96 26.36
C TRP A 6 23.29 3.83 25.26
N ILE A 7 23.16 5.14 25.50
CA ILE A 7 22.68 6.11 24.51
C ILE A 7 23.65 6.17 23.32
N LYS A 8 24.96 6.14 23.56
CA LYS A 8 25.96 6.19 22.48
C LYS A 8 25.98 4.92 21.63
N GLU A 9 25.88 3.74 22.25
CA GLU A 9 25.75 2.46 21.55
C GLU A 9 24.43 2.36 20.76
N PHE A 10 23.33 2.88 21.33
CA PHE A 10 22.05 2.98 20.64
C PHE A 10 22.14 3.88 19.39
N TRP A 11 22.74 5.07 19.50
CA TRP A 11 22.91 5.97 18.34
C TRP A 11 23.90 5.42 17.31
N GLN A 12 25.01 4.79 17.73
CA GLN A 12 25.93 4.12 16.81
C GLN A 12 25.29 2.92 16.10
N SER A 13 24.41 2.17 16.78
CA SER A 13 23.60 1.11 16.16
C SER A 13 22.60 1.66 15.15
N GLN A 14 22.00 2.83 15.41
CA GLN A 14 21.11 3.51 14.46
C GLN A 14 21.87 4.06 13.25
N GLU A 15 23.08 4.60 13.44
CA GLU A 15 23.93 5.11 12.37
C GLU A 15 24.47 3.95 11.51
N GLN A 16 24.77 2.79 12.11
CA GLN A 16 25.17 1.58 11.38
C GLN A 16 23.98 0.88 10.69
N ASN A 17 22.74 1.06 11.19
CA ASN A 17 21.49 0.65 10.52
C ASN A 17 20.90 1.73 9.59
N SER A 18 21.52 2.90 9.49
CA SER A 18 21.14 3.95 8.53
C SER A 18 21.68 3.67 7.12
N GLY A 19 22.14 2.44 6.88
CA GLY A 19 22.21 1.88 5.54
C GLY A 19 20.81 1.70 4.98
N SER A 20 20.55 2.35 3.84
CA SER A 20 19.37 2.24 2.97
C SER A 20 19.01 0.78 2.63
N ARG A 21 18.40 0.05 3.56
CA ARG A 21 17.83 -1.26 3.25
C ARG A 21 16.37 -1.07 2.91
N LEU A 22 16.14 -0.87 1.62
CA LEU A 22 14.89 -1.25 0.98
C LEU A 22 14.53 -2.65 1.45
N LYS A 23 13.36 -2.79 2.07
CA LYS A 23 12.85 -4.08 2.52
C LYS A 23 11.59 -4.39 1.75
N ASP A 24 11.57 -5.56 1.16
CA ASP A 24 10.33 -6.12 0.64
C ASP A 24 9.49 -6.61 1.83
N LYS A 25 8.19 -6.37 1.75
CA LYS A 25 7.21 -6.84 2.73
C LYS A 25 6.08 -7.55 2.01
N THR A 26 5.60 -8.63 2.61
CA THR A 26 4.42 -9.32 2.11
C THR A 26 3.49 -9.62 3.26
N TYR A 27 2.25 -9.17 3.13
CA TYR A 27 1.14 -9.59 3.98
C TYR A 27 0.27 -10.54 3.16
N SER A 28 -0.23 -11.59 3.81
CA SER A 28 -1.09 -12.57 3.14
C SER A 28 -2.13 -13.14 4.09
N SER A 29 -3.28 -13.48 3.53
CA SER A 29 -4.31 -14.27 4.20
C SER A 29 -4.75 -15.42 3.31
N GLU A 30 -5.26 -16.50 3.91
CA GLU A 30 -5.76 -17.68 3.20
C GLU A 30 -7.14 -18.05 3.74
N ASN A 31 -8.03 -18.45 2.84
CA ASN A 31 -9.31 -19.05 3.19
C ASN A 31 -9.52 -20.34 2.41
N ARG A 32 -9.92 -21.42 3.11
CA ARG A 32 -10.18 -22.74 2.54
C ARG A 32 -11.66 -23.02 2.49
N PHE A 33 -12.08 -23.66 1.41
CA PHE A 33 -13.47 -23.98 1.14
C PHE A 33 -13.68 -25.50 1.07
N ASP A 34 -14.91 -25.92 1.32
CA ASP A 34 -15.30 -27.34 1.36
C ASP A 34 -15.11 -28.03 0.00
N SER A 35 -15.15 -27.29 -1.10
CA SER A 35 -14.94 -27.84 -2.44
C SER A 35 -14.25 -26.85 -3.39
N PRO A 36 -13.56 -27.35 -4.44
CA PRO A 36 -12.99 -26.51 -5.50
C PRO A 36 -14.02 -25.64 -6.24
N GLU A 37 -15.24 -26.13 -6.42
CA GLU A 37 -16.34 -25.40 -7.08
C GLU A 37 -16.75 -24.19 -6.24
N LEU A 38 -16.88 -24.37 -4.92
CA LEU A 38 -17.16 -23.27 -4.00
C LEU A 38 -16.01 -22.27 -3.98
N ALA A 39 -14.76 -22.73 -3.99
CA ALA A 39 -13.60 -21.86 -4.07
C ALA A 39 -13.58 -21.02 -5.35
N ARG A 40 -13.90 -21.61 -6.51
CA ARG A 40 -14.03 -20.88 -7.79
C ARG A 40 -15.12 -19.80 -7.72
N GLU A 41 -16.29 -20.12 -7.19
CA GLU A 41 -17.38 -19.16 -7.03
C GLU A 41 -16.96 -17.98 -6.14
N LYS A 42 -16.31 -18.27 -5.00
CA LYS A 42 -15.83 -17.26 -4.08
C LYS A 42 -14.69 -16.43 -4.68
N PHE A 43 -13.85 -17.04 -5.52
CA PHE A 43 -12.75 -16.36 -6.19
C PHE A 43 -13.25 -15.26 -7.13
N VAL A 44 -14.32 -15.50 -7.89
CA VAL A 44 -14.95 -14.45 -8.73
C VAL A 44 -15.34 -13.23 -7.89
N ARG A 45 -15.92 -13.45 -6.70
CA ARG A 45 -16.28 -12.37 -5.78
C ARG A 45 -15.04 -11.67 -5.21
N SER A 46 -13.97 -12.43 -4.91
CA SER A 46 -12.71 -11.85 -4.45
C SER A 46 -12.07 -10.95 -5.51
N LYS A 47 -12.10 -11.32 -6.79
CA LYS A 47 -11.64 -10.46 -7.90
C LYS A 47 -12.44 -9.17 -7.99
N GLN A 48 -13.76 -9.26 -7.89
CA GLN A 48 -14.62 -8.07 -7.89
C GLN A 48 -14.27 -7.13 -6.74
N LYS A 49 -14.06 -7.66 -5.53
CA LYS A 49 -13.64 -6.87 -4.37
C LYS A 49 -12.25 -6.25 -4.56
N LEU A 50 -11.32 -6.98 -5.15
CA LEU A 50 -9.96 -6.48 -5.43
C LEU A 50 -10.00 -5.25 -6.34
N PHE A 51 -10.78 -5.28 -7.42
CA PHE A 51 -10.81 -4.18 -8.40
C PHE A 51 -11.78 -3.05 -8.05
N ASP A 52 -12.73 -3.27 -7.14
CA ASP A 52 -13.68 -2.25 -6.67
C ASP A 52 -13.05 -1.36 -5.58
N VAL A 53 -11.94 -0.70 -5.92
CA VAL A 53 -11.11 0.11 -5.00
C VAL A 53 -11.92 1.21 -4.32
N ASN A 54 -12.87 1.83 -5.03
CA ASN A 54 -13.75 2.85 -4.46
C ASN A 54 -14.59 2.34 -3.27
N ARG A 55 -14.83 1.03 -3.18
CA ARG A 55 -15.55 0.40 -2.06
C ARG A 55 -14.68 -0.04 -0.92
N TRP A 56 -13.35 0.05 -1.03
CA TRP A 56 -12.45 -0.32 0.06
C TRP A 56 -12.67 0.55 1.30
N SER A 57 -13.04 1.82 1.12
CA SER A 57 -13.41 2.75 2.19
C SER A 57 -14.58 2.28 3.06
N ALA A 58 -15.40 1.33 2.58
CA ALA A 58 -16.53 0.76 3.32
C ALA A 58 -16.17 -0.53 4.07
N LEU A 59 -14.94 -1.02 3.95
CA LEU A 59 -14.49 -2.20 4.67
C LEU A 59 -14.27 -1.86 6.15
N PRO A 60 -14.86 -2.61 7.11
CA PRO A 60 -14.85 -2.24 8.53
C PRO A 60 -13.44 -2.10 9.14
N GLU A 61 -12.47 -2.85 8.63
CA GLU A 61 -11.08 -2.85 9.11
C GLU A 61 -10.24 -1.72 8.50
N ILE A 62 -10.77 -1.03 7.48
CA ILE A 62 -10.07 0.01 6.73
C ILE A 62 -10.59 1.36 7.16
N SER A 63 -9.70 2.16 7.75
CA SER A 63 -10.01 3.52 8.21
C SER A 63 -9.63 4.61 7.22
N ALA A 64 -9.04 4.24 6.08
CA ALA A 64 -8.66 5.14 5.01
C ALA A 64 -9.73 5.20 3.92
N GLU A 65 -9.84 6.35 3.26
CA GLU A 65 -10.70 6.51 2.08
C GLU A 65 -9.88 6.33 0.79
N PHE A 66 -10.48 5.64 -0.17
CA PHE A 66 -9.91 5.32 -1.47
C PHE A 66 -10.82 5.85 -2.57
N GLN A 67 -10.22 6.53 -3.56
CA GLN A 67 -10.95 7.01 -4.72
C GLN A 67 -10.06 6.94 -5.96
N ILE A 68 -10.60 6.38 -7.04
CA ILE A 68 -9.93 6.28 -8.34
C ILE A 68 -10.15 7.59 -9.13
N TYR A 69 -9.10 8.04 -9.82
CA TYR A 69 -9.08 9.20 -10.70
C TYR A 69 -8.34 8.90 -12.00
N ASN A 70 -8.77 9.46 -13.14
CA ASN A 70 -8.00 9.42 -14.39
C ASN A 70 -6.88 10.47 -14.41
N ALA A 71 -6.14 10.57 -15.51
CA ALA A 71 -5.03 11.51 -15.69
C ALA A 71 -5.49 12.99 -15.71
N GLU A 72 -6.73 13.25 -16.09
CA GLU A 72 -7.38 14.56 -16.04
C GLU A 72 -7.89 14.90 -14.62
N GLY A 73 -7.85 13.93 -13.71
CA GLY A 73 -8.31 14.00 -12.34
C GLY A 73 -9.81 14.01 -12.15
N GLU A 74 -10.52 13.39 -13.07
CA GLU A 74 -11.92 13.06 -12.96
C GLU A 74 -12.07 11.74 -12.19
N LYS A 75 -13.11 11.63 -11.36
CA LYS A 75 -13.35 10.42 -10.58
C LYS A 75 -13.79 9.26 -11.49
N MET A 76 -13.12 8.13 -11.35
CA MET A 76 -13.41 6.90 -12.09
C MET A 76 -14.12 5.88 -11.21
N LYS A 77 -14.96 5.05 -11.83
CA LYS A 77 -15.67 3.96 -11.16
C LYS A 77 -14.91 2.65 -11.20
N GLU A 78 -14.29 2.38 -12.35
CA GLU A 78 -13.54 1.17 -12.64
C GLU A 78 -12.05 1.50 -12.61
N LEU A 79 -11.23 0.53 -12.22
CA LEU A 79 -9.78 0.68 -12.13
C LEU A 79 -9.14 0.26 -13.46
N GLU A 80 -8.41 1.17 -14.09
CA GLU A 80 -7.64 0.91 -15.30
C GLU A 80 -6.15 1.16 -15.11
N ILE A 81 -5.34 0.61 -16.03
CA ILE A 81 -3.92 0.94 -16.11
C ILE A 81 -3.81 2.44 -16.43
N HIS A 82 -2.88 3.12 -15.75
CA HIS A 82 -2.68 4.57 -15.80
C HIS A 82 -3.68 5.44 -15.02
N ASP A 83 -4.61 4.84 -14.29
CA ASP A 83 -5.37 5.56 -13.28
C ASP A 83 -4.52 5.92 -12.05
N TYR A 84 -5.04 6.83 -11.25
CA TYR A 84 -4.51 7.29 -9.99
C TYR A 84 -5.48 6.90 -8.87
N ILE A 85 -4.94 6.51 -7.72
CA ILE A 85 -5.73 6.26 -6.51
C ILE A 85 -5.31 7.29 -5.47
N LYS A 86 -6.27 8.08 -4.99
CA LYS A 86 -6.11 8.91 -3.82
C LYS A 86 -6.37 8.08 -2.57
N ILE A 87 -5.48 8.18 -1.60
CA ILE A 87 -5.59 7.52 -0.29
C ILE A 87 -5.64 8.61 0.78
N GLU A 88 -6.77 8.74 1.44
CA GLU A 88 -6.95 9.68 2.56
C GLU A 88 -6.91 8.91 3.87
N LEU A 89 -5.88 9.16 4.68
CA LEU A 89 -5.73 8.52 5.99
C LEU A 89 -6.54 9.30 7.04
N PRO A 90 -7.07 8.63 8.09
CA PRO A 90 -7.88 9.25 9.14
C PRO A 90 -7.05 10.09 10.13
N ILE A 91 -5.84 10.48 9.73
CA ILE A 91 -4.89 11.25 10.51
C ILE A 91 -4.37 12.39 9.63
N PRO A 92 -3.95 13.54 10.21
CA PRO A 92 -3.30 14.57 9.43
C PRO A 92 -2.06 14.03 8.73
N SER A 93 -2.15 13.83 7.43
CA SER A 93 -1.06 13.39 6.56
C SER A 93 -1.03 14.25 5.29
N PRO A 94 0.13 14.37 4.64
CA PRO A 94 0.17 14.84 3.26
C PRO A 94 -0.79 14.02 2.38
N GLU A 95 -1.25 14.61 1.29
CA GLU A 95 -2.01 13.85 0.29
C GLU A 95 -1.18 12.67 -0.21
N ASN A 96 -1.81 11.50 -0.27
CA ASN A 96 -1.15 10.28 -0.71
C ASN A 96 -1.80 9.80 -2.01
N TRP A 97 -1.01 9.82 -3.07
CA TRP A 97 -1.43 9.44 -4.40
C TRP A 97 -0.55 8.29 -4.87
N VAL A 98 -1.18 7.30 -5.49
CA VAL A 98 -0.48 6.21 -6.18
C VAL A 98 -0.99 6.11 -7.61
N TYR A 99 -0.14 5.62 -8.50
CA TYR A 99 -0.42 5.44 -9.92
C TYR A 99 -0.43 3.96 -10.25
N VAL A 100 -1.43 3.52 -11.02
CA VAL A 100 -1.60 2.12 -11.44
C VAL A 100 -0.68 1.80 -12.60
N THR A 101 0.29 0.94 -12.35
CA THR A 101 1.34 0.58 -13.32
C THR A 101 1.07 -0.73 -14.06
N ASP A 102 0.27 -1.63 -13.47
CA ASP A 102 -0.04 -2.94 -14.06
C ASP A 102 -1.36 -3.48 -13.51
N ILE A 103 -2.11 -4.20 -14.34
CA ILE A 103 -3.31 -4.95 -13.97
C ILE A 103 -3.28 -6.30 -14.69
N LYS A 104 -3.50 -7.39 -13.96
CA LYS A 104 -3.74 -8.73 -14.53
C LYS A 104 -5.02 -9.33 -13.97
N ASN A 105 -5.85 -9.91 -14.83
CA ASN A 105 -7.09 -10.58 -14.42
C ASN A 105 -7.22 -11.90 -15.19
N GLU A 106 -6.75 -12.97 -14.56
CA GLU A 106 -6.69 -14.31 -15.12
C GLU A 106 -7.75 -15.22 -14.46
N GLU A 107 -7.78 -16.48 -14.88
CA GLU A 107 -8.74 -17.47 -14.39
C GLU A 107 -8.52 -17.80 -12.91
N THR A 108 -7.26 -17.94 -12.49
CA THR A 108 -6.87 -18.37 -11.13
C THR A 108 -6.04 -17.33 -10.37
N SER A 109 -5.79 -16.16 -10.97
CA SER A 109 -5.05 -15.06 -10.36
C SER A 109 -5.62 -13.73 -10.81
N ALA A 110 -5.62 -12.74 -9.93
CA ALA A 110 -5.87 -11.35 -10.31
C ALA A 110 -5.04 -10.43 -9.44
N GLU A 111 -4.50 -9.38 -10.04
CA GLU A 111 -3.66 -8.41 -9.36
C GLU A 111 -3.70 -7.03 -10.02
N PHE A 112 -3.30 -6.03 -9.25
CA PHE A 112 -2.83 -4.77 -9.79
C PHE A 112 -1.64 -4.25 -8.99
N THR A 113 -0.78 -3.48 -9.64
CA THR A 113 0.41 -2.88 -9.03
C THR A 113 0.31 -1.37 -9.08
N VAL A 114 0.73 -0.73 -8.00
CA VAL A 114 0.79 0.72 -7.89
C VAL A 114 2.17 1.20 -7.44
N SER A 115 2.50 2.43 -7.81
CA SER A 115 3.69 3.15 -7.37
C SER A 115 3.29 4.49 -6.76
N PRO A 116 4.05 5.04 -5.78
CA PRO A 116 3.86 6.42 -5.33
C PRO A 116 3.84 7.39 -6.51
N SER A 117 2.93 8.37 -6.47
CA SER A 117 2.76 9.36 -7.52
C SER A 117 2.36 10.71 -6.94
N LYS A 118 2.31 11.72 -7.80
CA LYS A 118 1.73 13.03 -7.51
C LYS A 118 0.26 13.03 -7.90
N SER A 119 -0.47 14.04 -7.43
CA SER A 119 -1.84 14.29 -7.91
C SER A 119 -1.87 14.43 -9.44
N PRO A 120 -2.86 13.84 -10.14
CA PRO A 120 -3.07 14.06 -11.56
C PRO A 120 -3.52 15.50 -11.86
N VAL A 121 -4.18 16.18 -10.90
CA VAL A 121 -4.57 17.59 -11.01
C VAL A 121 -3.61 18.45 -10.21
N GLY A 122 -2.84 19.28 -10.92
CA GLY A 122 -2.03 20.33 -10.29
C GLY A 122 -0.55 20.24 -10.63
N VAL A 123 -0.18 20.77 -11.79
CA VAL A 123 1.09 21.49 -11.92
C VAL A 123 0.76 22.94 -12.25
N ILE A 124 0.33 23.70 -11.24
CA ILE A 124 0.61 25.13 -11.28
C ILE A 124 1.15 25.55 -9.91
N HIS A 125 2.46 25.79 -9.92
CA HIS A 125 3.28 26.55 -8.97
C HIS A 125 4.00 25.83 -7.82
N LEU A 126 5.34 25.86 -8.00
CA LEU A 126 6.43 25.98 -7.03
C LEU A 126 7.03 24.66 -6.52
N ASN A 127 8.25 24.40 -7.01
CA ASN A 127 9.44 23.84 -6.34
C ASN A 127 9.34 23.55 -4.83
N LYS A 128 8.38 22.74 -4.40
CA LYS A 128 8.40 22.04 -3.13
C LYS A 128 8.64 20.59 -3.48
N GLU A 129 9.79 20.07 -3.06
CA GLU A 129 9.96 18.63 -2.90
C GLU A 129 8.79 18.15 -2.04
N ILE A 130 7.82 17.47 -2.66
CA ILE A 130 6.70 16.88 -1.93
C ILE A 130 7.26 15.61 -1.30
N GLU A 131 7.26 15.55 0.04
CA GLU A 131 7.70 14.37 0.79
C GLU A 131 6.75 13.20 0.52
N HIS A 132 7.11 12.31 -0.41
CA HIS A 132 6.48 10.99 -0.53
C HIS A 132 6.81 10.15 0.72
N PHE A 133 5.81 9.42 1.25
CA PHE A 133 5.98 8.57 2.44
C PHE A 133 6.95 7.40 2.18
N PHE A 134 6.92 6.89 0.95
CA PHE A 134 7.86 5.91 0.42
C PHE A 134 8.76 6.56 -0.62
N ILE A 135 9.94 6.00 -0.83
CA ILE A 135 10.78 6.41 -1.96
C ILE A 135 10.07 6.14 -3.30
N ASP A 136 10.39 6.93 -4.34
CA ASP A 136 9.74 6.86 -5.66
C ASP A 136 9.80 5.46 -6.31
N GLU A 137 10.76 4.62 -5.89
CA GLU A 137 11.00 3.27 -6.40
C GLU A 137 10.16 2.19 -5.70
N ALA A 138 9.35 2.55 -4.69
CA ALA A 138 8.48 1.62 -4.00
C ALA A 138 7.31 1.18 -4.90
N THR A 139 6.94 -0.09 -4.83
CA THR A 139 5.74 -0.62 -5.49
C THR A 139 4.92 -1.42 -4.49
N SER A 140 3.61 -1.43 -4.67
CA SER A 140 2.70 -2.30 -3.93
C SER A 140 1.82 -3.07 -4.92
N THR A 141 1.83 -4.39 -4.84
CA THR A 141 0.96 -5.26 -5.64
C THR A 141 -0.11 -5.86 -4.73
N PHE A 142 -1.37 -5.66 -5.08
CA PHE A 142 -2.52 -6.29 -4.44
C PHE A 142 -2.95 -7.47 -5.30
N ARG A 143 -3.02 -8.67 -4.72
CA ARG A 143 -3.27 -9.91 -5.47
C ARG A 143 -4.26 -10.81 -4.76
N VAL A 144 -5.10 -11.49 -5.54
CA VAL A 144 -5.81 -12.69 -5.10
C VAL A 144 -5.45 -13.88 -5.99
N THR A 145 -5.21 -15.06 -5.40
CA THR A 145 -4.98 -16.31 -6.14
C THR A 145 -5.95 -17.40 -5.68
N LEU A 146 -6.25 -18.33 -6.58
CA LEU A 146 -7.03 -19.54 -6.34
C LEU A 146 -6.11 -20.75 -6.53
N GLU A 147 -6.01 -21.59 -5.51
CA GLU A 147 -5.23 -22.83 -5.49
C GLU A 147 -6.11 -23.96 -4.97
N GLU A 148 -6.50 -24.90 -5.85
CA GLU A 148 -7.39 -26.02 -5.55
C GLU A 148 -8.73 -25.58 -4.93
N ASN A 149 -8.84 -25.69 -3.59
CA ASN A 149 -9.99 -25.28 -2.79
C ASN A 149 -9.67 -24.12 -1.83
N SER A 150 -8.59 -23.38 -2.06
CA SER A 150 -8.16 -22.25 -1.22
C SER A 150 -8.01 -20.97 -2.04
N ILE A 151 -8.32 -19.84 -1.42
CA ILE A 151 -8.07 -18.51 -1.97
C ILE A 151 -7.06 -17.82 -1.06
N LYS A 152 -6.04 -17.19 -1.65
CA LYS A 152 -5.08 -16.37 -0.92
C LYS A 152 -5.16 -14.92 -1.39
N GLY A 153 -5.13 -14.00 -0.44
CA GLY A 153 -5.00 -12.57 -0.68
C GLY A 153 -3.60 -12.10 -0.30
N PHE A 154 -3.05 -11.13 -1.03
CA PHE A 154 -1.71 -10.60 -0.79
C PHE A 154 -1.66 -9.08 -0.93
N GLU A 155 -0.87 -8.45 -0.07
CA GLU A 155 -0.24 -7.14 -0.31
C GLU A 155 1.27 -7.36 -0.38
N ILE A 156 1.87 -7.08 -1.53
CA ILE A 156 3.30 -7.30 -1.81
C ILE A 156 3.95 -5.95 -2.02
N GLY A 157 4.60 -5.43 -0.99
CA GLY A 157 5.42 -4.23 -1.07
C GLY A 157 6.85 -4.56 -1.50
N LYS A 158 7.35 -3.92 -2.56
CA LYS A 158 8.78 -3.94 -2.92
C LYS A 158 9.40 -2.58 -2.68
N ASN A 159 10.69 -2.59 -2.35
CA ASN A 159 11.47 -1.37 -2.16
C ASN A 159 10.85 -0.40 -1.14
N GLN A 160 10.20 -0.90 -0.08
CA GLN A 160 9.63 -0.04 0.95
C GLN A 160 10.77 0.54 1.82
N GLY A 161 11.36 1.64 1.33
CA GLY A 161 12.24 2.54 2.07
C GLY A 161 11.44 3.75 2.54
N VAL A 162 11.61 4.15 3.80
CA VAL A 162 11.05 5.40 4.31
C VAL A 162 11.93 6.54 3.81
N ASN A 163 11.34 7.57 3.18
CA ASN A 163 12.04 8.82 3.02
C ASN A 163 12.15 9.51 4.40
N ASN A 164 13.31 9.37 5.04
CA ASN A 164 13.58 9.86 6.40
C ASN A 164 13.93 11.36 6.46
N LYS A 165 13.71 12.12 5.39
CA LYS A 165 13.76 13.59 5.46
C LYS A 165 12.37 14.10 5.83
N GLY A 166 12.24 14.74 7.00
CA GLY A 166 11.00 15.39 7.44
C GLY A 166 10.65 15.27 8.93
N VAL A 167 9.92 16.26 9.46
CA VAL A 167 9.64 16.51 10.90
C VAL A 167 8.71 15.46 11.56
N SER A 168 8.13 14.54 10.78
CA SER A 168 7.05 13.64 11.23
C SER A 168 7.46 12.19 11.53
N ALA A 169 8.75 11.88 11.64
CA ALA A 169 9.26 10.51 11.88
C ALA A 169 8.62 9.78 13.09
N GLY A 170 8.22 10.51 14.15
CA GLY A 170 7.60 9.94 15.35
C GLY A 170 6.17 9.43 15.17
N LYS A 171 5.36 10.06 14.31
CA LYS A 171 3.97 9.64 14.04
C LYS A 171 3.89 8.46 13.06
N ARG A 172 4.92 8.30 12.21
CA ARG A 172 5.02 7.24 11.18
C ARG A 172 5.23 5.85 11.79
N LYS A 173 5.79 5.75 13.01
CA LYS A 173 5.94 4.49 13.76
C LYS A 173 4.59 3.92 14.23
N LEU A 174 3.63 4.79 14.58
CA LEU A 174 2.30 4.40 15.07
C LEU A 174 1.42 3.80 13.95
N ILE A 175 1.51 4.34 12.73
CA ILE A 175 0.77 3.83 11.56
C ILE A 175 1.27 2.43 11.19
N ASN A 176 2.59 2.21 11.21
CA ASN A 176 3.18 0.91 10.93
C ASN A 176 2.83 -0.14 12.00
N THR A 177 2.63 0.27 13.26
CA THR A 177 2.12 -0.60 14.33
C THR A 177 0.66 -0.96 14.08
N LEU A 178 -0.19 -0.02 13.70
CA LEU A 178 -1.61 -0.30 13.40
C LEU A 178 -1.81 -1.20 12.16
N ILE A 179 -0.99 -1.04 11.12
CA ILE A 179 -1.02 -1.92 9.94
C ILE A 179 -0.43 -3.31 10.26
N ALA A 180 0.50 -3.41 11.21
CA ALA A 180 1.07 -4.68 11.65
C ALA A 180 0.25 -5.40 12.74
N GLU A 181 -0.64 -4.70 13.45
CA GLU A 181 -1.50 -5.21 14.54
C GLU A 181 -2.95 -5.49 14.10
N GLY A 182 -3.28 -5.33 12.81
CA GLY A 182 -4.54 -5.80 12.25
C GLY A 182 -4.66 -7.31 12.42
N THR A 183 -5.49 -7.71 13.39
CA THR A 183 -5.82 -9.09 13.76
C THR A 183 -7.01 -9.59 12.95
#